data_AF-A0A5C5FNA3-F1
#
_entry.id   AF-A0A5C5FNA3-F1
#
_cell.length_a   1.000
_cell.length_b   1.000
_cell.length_c   1.000
_cell.angle_alpha   90.00
_cell.angle_beta   90.00
_cell.angle_gamma   90.00
#
_symmetry.space_group_name_H-M   'P 1'
#
loop_
_entity.id
_entity.type
_entity.pdbx_description
1 polymer ?
#
loop_
_entity_poly.entity_id
_entity_poly.type
_entity_poly.pdbx_seq_one_letter_code
_entity_poly.pdbx_strand_id
1 'polypeptide(L)'
;MADLASSQALSDAAHGATNTTEVLYLVARHFISSFIDLLHSSVTTDAQLTYTSKLSSGSSIGKHARHLADHYRLLFEGTARSRGAGSESPLEVNYDQRTRNLAAETSHAACVDAFEQLRAQLATVTGEGKAVDAAREVRLHATTPFEVDVASSFGRELWFASFHAGASSLGLRCRRRGRC
;
A
#
# COMPACT_ATOMS: atom_id res chain seq x y z
N MET A 1 1.92 3.88 -23.92
CA MET A 1 1.71 5.34 -23.95
C MET A 1 1.12 5.89 -22.65
N ALA A 2 0.17 5.20 -21.97
CA ALA A 2 -0.33 5.64 -20.65
C ALA A 2 0.74 5.67 -19.52
N ASP A 3 1.69 4.72 -19.54
CA ASP A 3 2.74 4.52 -18.53
C ASP A 3 3.72 5.71 -18.38
N LEU A 4 4.10 6.31 -19.52
CA LEU A 4 4.99 7.48 -19.57
C LEU A 4 4.26 8.77 -19.16
N ALA A 5 2.99 8.92 -19.54
CA ALA A 5 2.18 10.08 -19.15
C ALA A 5 1.92 10.09 -17.63
N SER A 6 1.69 8.91 -17.04
CA SER A 6 1.48 8.77 -15.59
C SER A 6 2.76 9.04 -14.79
N SER A 7 3.91 8.56 -15.29
CA SER A 7 5.22 8.83 -14.67
C SER A 7 5.62 10.31 -14.77
N GLN A 8 5.36 10.97 -15.91
CA GLN A 8 5.64 12.40 -16.08
C GLN A 8 4.75 13.25 -15.18
N ALA A 9 3.44 12.96 -15.12
CA ALA A 9 2.52 13.68 -14.24
C ALA A 9 2.89 13.54 -12.75
N LEU A 10 3.35 12.36 -12.34
CA LEU A 10 3.86 12.14 -10.98
C LEU A 10 5.13 12.96 -10.73
N SER A 11 6.05 12.98 -11.70
CA SER A 11 7.28 13.80 -11.64
C SER A 11 6.93 15.28 -11.50
N ASP A 12 6.05 15.82 -12.33
CA ASP A 12 5.66 17.24 -12.31
C ASP A 12 5.00 17.61 -10.97
N ALA A 13 4.13 16.75 -10.44
CA ALA A 13 3.53 16.93 -9.12
C ALA A 13 4.58 16.90 -8.00
N ALA A 14 5.57 16.00 -8.09
CA ALA A 14 6.65 15.90 -7.11
C ALA A 14 7.59 17.12 -7.13
N HIS A 15 7.78 17.78 -8.28
CA HIS A 15 8.54 19.04 -8.35
C HIS A 15 7.86 20.19 -7.60
N GLY A 16 6.53 20.16 -7.47
CA GLY A 16 5.77 21.13 -6.70
C GLY A 16 5.68 20.82 -5.19
N ALA A 17 6.18 19.67 -4.76
CA ALA A 17 6.11 19.25 -3.36
C ALA A 17 7.04 20.08 -2.47
N THR A 18 6.55 20.40 -1.28
CA THR A 18 7.24 21.27 -0.31
C THR A 18 8.06 20.50 0.72
N ASN A 19 7.83 19.19 0.83
CA ASN A 19 8.50 18.32 1.79
C ASN A 19 8.51 16.84 1.32
N THR A 20 9.31 16.01 1.99
CA THR A 20 9.47 14.59 1.66
C THR A 20 8.19 13.78 1.81
N THR A 21 7.36 14.07 2.82
CA THR A 21 6.08 13.36 3.04
C THR A 21 5.14 13.62 1.86
N GLU A 22 5.09 14.84 1.33
CA GLU A 22 4.27 15.17 0.16
C GLU A 22 4.71 14.39 -1.09
N VAL A 23 6.01 14.26 -1.35
CA VAL A 23 6.52 13.40 -2.42
C VAL A 23 6.09 11.93 -2.22
N LEU A 24 6.28 11.40 -1.00
CA LEU A 24 5.93 10.01 -0.71
C LEU A 24 4.42 9.75 -0.73
N TYR A 25 3.61 10.73 -0.34
CA TYR A 25 2.16 10.70 -0.47
C TYR A 25 1.74 10.58 -1.93
N LEU A 26 2.32 11.40 -2.82
CA LEU A 26 2.02 11.36 -4.25
C LEU A 26 2.38 9.99 -4.85
N VAL A 27 3.54 9.44 -4.48
CA VAL A 27 3.98 8.10 -4.88
C VAL A 27 3.02 7.02 -4.40
N ALA A 28 2.68 7.01 -3.10
CA ALA A 28 1.75 6.04 -2.53
C ALA A 28 0.37 6.12 -3.18
N ARG A 29 -0.16 7.33 -3.38
CA ARG A 29 -1.44 7.57 -4.06
C ARG A 29 -1.43 7.04 -5.49
N HIS A 30 -0.34 7.25 -6.23
CA HIS A 30 -0.18 6.74 -7.58
C HIS A 30 -0.19 5.21 -7.61
N PHE A 31 0.52 4.53 -6.71
CA PHE A 31 0.51 3.06 -6.64
C PHE A 31 -0.87 2.50 -6.30
N ILE A 32 -1.55 3.06 -5.30
CA ILE A 32 -2.91 2.66 -4.92
C ILE A 32 -3.87 2.86 -6.11
N SER A 33 -3.80 4.01 -6.80
CA SER A 33 -4.65 4.29 -7.95
C SER A 33 -4.36 3.35 -9.13
N SER A 34 -3.09 3.05 -9.38
CA SER A 34 -2.69 2.09 -10.42
C SER A 34 -3.22 0.68 -10.14
N PHE A 35 -3.31 0.29 -8.86
CA PHE A 35 -3.91 -0.98 -8.47
C PHE A 35 -5.44 -0.98 -8.67
N ILE A 36 -6.12 0.12 -8.33
CA ILE A 36 -7.55 0.30 -8.63
C ILE A 36 -7.81 0.19 -10.14
N ASP A 37 -6.98 0.84 -10.97
CA ASP A 37 -7.07 0.75 -12.42
C ASP A 37 -6.87 -0.69 -12.94
N LEU A 38 -5.96 -1.47 -12.34
CA LEU A 38 -5.78 -2.89 -12.64
C LEU A 38 -7.06 -3.68 -12.35
N LEU A 39 -7.70 -3.44 -11.21
CA LEU A 39 -8.96 -4.10 -10.82
C LEU A 39 -10.12 -3.72 -11.74
N HIS A 40 -10.17 -2.49 -12.25
CA HIS A 40 -11.22 -2.08 -13.18
C HIS A 40 -11.00 -2.53 -14.62
N SER A 41 -9.74 -2.63 -15.06
CA SER A 41 -9.41 -2.84 -16.48
C SER A 41 -9.02 -4.27 -16.83
N SER A 42 -8.44 -5.03 -15.88
CA SER A 42 -7.74 -6.28 -16.19
C SER A 42 -8.14 -7.44 -15.30
N VAL A 43 -8.38 -7.20 -14.01
CA VAL A 43 -8.80 -8.21 -13.03
C VAL A 43 -10.21 -7.86 -12.60
N THR A 44 -11.21 -8.22 -13.40
CA THR A 44 -12.60 -7.75 -13.27
C THR A 44 -13.55 -8.78 -12.65
N THR A 45 -13.03 -9.93 -12.22
CA THR A 45 -13.81 -11.04 -11.67
C THR A 45 -13.11 -11.69 -10.47
N ASP A 46 -13.90 -12.25 -9.56
CA ASP A 46 -13.42 -13.03 -8.41
C ASP A 46 -12.52 -14.20 -8.84
N ALA A 47 -12.84 -14.84 -9.97
CA ALA A 47 -12.06 -15.94 -10.53
C ALA A 47 -10.64 -15.51 -10.93
N GLN A 48 -10.48 -14.33 -11.53
CA GLN A 48 -9.16 -13.78 -11.88
C GLN A 48 -8.39 -13.35 -10.62
N LEU A 49 -9.09 -12.77 -9.64
CA LEU A 49 -8.50 -12.34 -8.38
C LEU A 49 -7.92 -13.52 -7.58
N THR A 50 -8.66 -14.64 -7.54
CA THR A 50 -8.31 -15.85 -6.78
C THR A 50 -7.46 -16.85 -7.57
N TYR A 51 -7.25 -16.64 -8.86
CA TYR A 51 -6.42 -17.51 -9.68
C TYR A 51 -5.02 -17.65 -9.07
N THR A 52 -4.64 -18.89 -8.79
CA THR A 52 -3.33 -19.21 -8.23
C THR A 52 -2.32 -19.32 -9.37
N SER A 53 -1.27 -18.51 -9.30
CA SER A 53 -0.20 -18.50 -10.28
C SER A 53 0.50 -19.86 -10.38
N LYS A 54 0.77 -20.31 -11.61
CA LYS A 54 1.60 -21.49 -11.91
C LYS A 54 3.10 -21.21 -11.78
N LEU A 55 3.49 -19.93 -11.74
CA LEU A 55 4.88 -19.47 -11.68
C LEU A 55 5.34 -19.11 -10.26
N SER A 56 4.39 -18.92 -9.33
CA SER A 56 4.66 -18.63 -7.92
C SER A 56 3.77 -19.52 -7.05
N SER A 57 4.38 -20.39 -6.24
CA SER A 57 3.69 -21.42 -5.46
C SER A 57 2.57 -20.85 -4.58
N GLY A 58 1.32 -21.09 -4.98
CA GLY A 58 0.14 -20.83 -4.13
C GLY A 58 -0.28 -19.36 -3.99
N SER A 59 0.34 -18.41 -4.71
CA SER A 59 -0.04 -16.99 -4.64
C SER A 59 -1.08 -16.59 -5.69
N SER A 60 -1.97 -15.67 -5.33
CA SER A 60 -2.99 -15.07 -6.20
C SER A 60 -2.92 -13.55 -6.14
N ILE A 61 -3.57 -12.87 -7.08
CA ILE A 61 -3.65 -11.40 -7.09
C ILE A 61 -4.33 -10.91 -5.81
N GLY A 62 -5.42 -11.56 -5.38
CA GLY A 62 -6.11 -11.24 -4.14
C GLY A 62 -5.22 -11.36 -2.89
N LYS A 63 -4.34 -12.36 -2.84
CA LYS A 63 -3.37 -12.49 -1.73
C LYS A 63 -2.39 -11.32 -1.69
N HIS A 64 -1.89 -10.88 -2.85
CA HIS A 64 -1.03 -9.71 -2.94
C HIS A 64 -1.78 -8.41 -2.62
N ALA A 65 -3.02 -8.28 -3.09
CA ALA A 65 -3.89 -7.14 -2.82
C ALA A 65 -4.11 -6.95 -1.31
N ARG A 66 -4.54 -8.02 -0.63
CA ARG A 66 -4.69 -8.05 0.83
C ARG A 66 -3.37 -7.70 1.52
N HIS A 67 -2.26 -8.30 1.10
CA HIS A 67 -0.95 -8.06 1.69
C HIS A 67 -0.51 -6.59 1.59
N LEU A 68 -0.73 -5.96 0.44
CA LEU A 68 -0.47 -4.54 0.22
C LEU A 68 -1.36 -3.65 1.10
N ALA A 69 -2.67 -3.93 1.10
CA ALA A 69 -3.64 -3.16 1.88
C ALA A 69 -3.36 -3.24 3.39
N ASP A 70 -2.99 -4.42 3.90
CA ASP A 70 -2.66 -4.62 5.32
C ASP A 70 -1.45 -3.75 5.74
N HIS A 71 -0.42 -3.61 4.90
CA HIS A 71 0.75 -2.78 5.22
C HIS A 71 0.37 -1.31 5.42
N TYR A 72 -0.37 -0.73 4.47
CA TYR A 72 -0.82 0.65 4.62
C TYR A 72 -1.77 0.82 5.81
N ARG A 73 -2.72 -0.11 5.99
CA ARG A 73 -3.69 -0.09 7.11
C ARG A 73 -2.97 -0.06 8.46
N LEU A 74 -2.00 -0.95 8.67
CA LEU A 74 -1.25 -1.06 9.93
C LEU A 74 -0.42 0.19 10.23
N LEU A 75 0.19 0.81 9.20
CA LEU A 75 0.87 2.09 9.33
C LEU A 75 -0.10 3.23 9.70
N PHE A 76 -1.26 3.29 9.05
CA PHE A 76 -2.28 4.30 9.30
C PHE A 76 -2.90 4.16 10.70
N GLU A 77 -3.14 2.93 11.16
CA GLU A 77 -3.60 2.64 12.51
C GLU A 77 -2.58 3.06 13.57
N GLY A 78 -1.29 2.82 13.36
CA GLY A 78 -0.23 3.34 14.23
C GLY A 78 -0.28 4.87 14.33
N THR A 79 -0.50 5.54 13.20
CA THR A 79 -0.62 7.01 13.14
C THR A 79 -1.86 7.51 13.89
N ALA A 80 -3.01 6.86 13.69
CA ALA A 80 -4.26 7.22 14.35
C ALA A 80 -4.19 7.03 15.89
N ARG A 81 -3.60 5.93 16.36
CA ARG A 81 -3.39 5.66 17.79
C ARG A 81 -2.52 6.73 18.46
N SER A 82 -1.45 7.15 17.80
CA SER A 82 -0.53 8.15 18.35
C SER A 82 -1.12 9.57 18.41
N ARG A 83 -2.12 9.91 17.58
CA ARG A 83 -2.81 11.22 17.67
C ARG A 83 -3.47 11.46 19.04
N GLY A 84 -3.80 10.40 19.79
CA GLY A 84 -4.34 10.50 21.15
C GLY A 84 -3.28 10.56 22.27
N ALA A 85 -2.02 10.25 21.98
CA ALA A 85 -0.96 10.06 22.98
C ALA A 85 0.08 11.21 23.05
N GLY A 86 -0.09 12.26 22.24
CA GLY A 86 0.88 13.36 22.10
C GLY A 86 1.93 13.11 21.00
N SER A 87 2.47 14.17 20.39
CA SER A 87 3.35 14.04 19.23
C SER A 87 4.78 13.55 19.54
N GLU A 88 5.12 13.37 20.82
CA GLU A 88 6.47 12.99 21.26
C GLU A 88 6.69 11.47 21.31
N SER A 89 5.62 10.67 21.35
CA SER A 89 5.76 9.21 21.37
C SER A 89 5.95 8.65 19.95
N PRO A 90 6.88 7.70 19.74
CA PRO A 90 7.03 7.01 18.46
C PRO A 90 5.71 6.37 17.98
N LEU A 91 5.55 6.28 16.67
CA LEU A 91 4.47 5.50 16.07
C LEU A 91 4.74 4.01 16.26
N GLU A 92 3.83 3.29 16.89
CA GLU A 92 3.95 1.84 17.07
C GLU A 92 3.34 1.10 15.87
N VAL A 93 4.16 0.35 15.12
CA VAL A 93 3.73 -0.39 13.92
C VAL A 93 4.14 -1.86 14.06
N ASN A 94 3.27 -2.78 13.65
CA ASN A 94 3.55 -4.22 13.60
C ASN A 94 2.92 -4.81 12.34
N TYR A 95 3.74 -5.14 11.33
CA TYR A 95 3.25 -5.71 10.06
C TYR A 95 2.92 -7.20 10.13
N ASP A 96 3.35 -7.90 11.18
CA ASP A 96 3.05 -9.32 11.39
C ASP A 96 1.64 -9.55 11.97
N GLN A 97 0.96 -8.47 12.37
CA GLN A 97 -0.44 -8.51 12.78
C GLN A 97 -1.34 -8.88 11.59
N ARG A 98 -1.75 -10.16 11.57
CA ARG A 98 -2.65 -10.67 10.54
C ARG A 98 -4.10 -10.32 10.86
N THR A 99 -4.64 -9.32 10.18
CA THR A 99 -6.09 -9.16 10.04
C THR A 99 -6.63 -10.10 9.00
N ARG A 100 -7.70 -10.81 9.34
CA ARG A 100 -8.43 -11.68 8.41
C ARG A 100 -9.41 -10.87 7.56
N ASN A 101 -8.96 -9.85 6.82
CA ASN A 101 -9.81 -9.24 5.79
C ASN A 101 -9.91 -10.17 4.56
N LEU A 102 -10.46 -11.36 4.78
CA LEU A 102 -10.56 -12.48 3.83
C LEU A 102 -11.44 -12.12 2.62
N ALA A 103 -12.34 -11.15 2.77
CA ALA A 103 -13.23 -10.72 1.70
C ALA A 103 -12.45 -10.07 0.55
N ALA A 104 -11.49 -9.17 0.85
CA ALA A 104 -10.67 -8.53 -0.19
C ALA A 104 -9.72 -9.50 -0.92
N GLU A 105 -9.46 -10.67 -0.35
CA GLU A 105 -8.66 -11.73 -1.01
C GLU A 105 -9.47 -12.50 -2.06
N THR A 106 -10.79 -12.60 -1.90
CA THR A 106 -11.65 -13.48 -2.70
C THR A 106 -12.74 -12.78 -3.51
N SER A 107 -13.20 -11.61 -3.06
CA SER A 107 -14.21 -10.80 -3.74
C SER A 107 -13.57 -9.58 -4.39
N HIS A 108 -13.78 -9.46 -5.71
CA HIS A 108 -13.36 -8.33 -6.52
C HIS A 108 -13.94 -7.01 -6.02
N ALA A 109 -15.25 -6.99 -5.74
CA ALA A 109 -15.93 -5.80 -5.21
C ALA A 109 -15.32 -5.36 -3.86
N ALA A 110 -15.15 -6.30 -2.92
CA ALA A 110 -14.54 -5.99 -1.63
C ALA A 110 -13.07 -5.53 -1.76
N CYS A 111 -12.34 -6.06 -2.74
CA CYS A 111 -10.98 -5.64 -3.05
C CYS A 111 -10.93 -4.20 -3.58
N VAL A 112 -11.80 -3.84 -4.53
CA VAL A 112 -11.92 -2.47 -5.04
C VAL A 112 -12.26 -1.51 -3.88
N ASP A 113 -13.29 -1.84 -3.10
CA ASP A 113 -13.73 -1.01 -1.97
C ASP A 113 -12.60 -0.81 -0.94
N ALA A 114 -11.82 -1.86 -0.64
CA ALA A 114 -10.70 -1.76 0.28
C ALA A 114 -9.62 -0.79 -0.23
N PHE A 115 -9.27 -0.82 -1.51
CA PHE A 115 -8.27 0.09 -2.07
C PHE A 115 -8.77 1.53 -2.21
N GLU A 116 -10.06 1.73 -2.51
CA GLU A 116 -10.68 3.05 -2.50
C GLU A 116 -10.69 3.67 -1.10
N GLN A 117 -11.05 2.89 -0.09
CA GLN A 117 -10.95 3.30 1.32
C GLN A 117 -9.51 3.61 1.70
N LEU A 118 -8.55 2.80 1.26
CA LEU A 118 -7.14 3.01 1.54
C LEU A 118 -6.62 4.31 0.93
N ARG A 119 -7.04 4.65 -0.29
CA ARG A 119 -6.73 5.92 -0.95
C ARG A 119 -7.26 7.11 -0.15
N ALA A 120 -8.50 7.03 0.33
CA ALA A 120 -9.11 8.07 1.16
C ALA A 120 -8.37 8.22 2.50
N GLN A 121 -8.07 7.10 3.16
CA GLN A 121 -7.31 7.08 4.42
C GLN A 121 -5.91 7.68 4.26
N LEU A 122 -5.20 7.37 3.17
CA LEU A 122 -3.89 7.96 2.87
C LEU A 122 -3.97 9.48 2.87
N ALA A 123 -4.96 10.07 2.19
CA ALA A 123 -5.16 11.52 2.15
C ALA A 123 -5.47 12.10 3.55
N THR A 124 -6.36 11.48 4.31
CA THR A 124 -6.75 11.95 5.65
C THR A 124 -5.64 11.81 6.70
N VAL A 125 -4.89 10.69 6.69
CA VAL A 125 -3.84 10.42 7.68
C VAL A 125 -2.64 11.31 7.44
N THR A 126 -2.24 11.47 6.18
CA THR A 126 -1.08 12.30 5.82
C THR A 126 -1.42 13.77 5.68
N GLY A 127 -2.71 14.16 5.66
CA GLY A 127 -3.14 15.52 5.32
C GLY A 127 -2.64 15.91 3.93
N GLU A 128 -2.79 15.00 2.96
CA GLU A 128 -2.20 15.11 1.61
C GLU A 128 -0.69 15.39 1.64
N GLY A 129 0.02 14.73 2.56
CA GLY A 129 1.47 14.87 2.74
C GLY A 129 1.92 16.05 3.61
N LYS A 130 1.01 16.74 4.31
CA LYS A 130 1.33 17.95 5.10
C LYS A 130 1.18 17.77 6.62
N ALA A 131 0.50 16.71 7.08
CA ALA A 131 0.15 16.53 8.49
C ALA A 131 1.09 15.60 9.27
N VAL A 132 2.01 14.90 8.59
CA VAL A 132 2.95 13.98 9.25
C VAL A 132 4.35 14.23 8.70
N ASP A 133 5.31 14.52 9.59
CA ASP A 133 6.71 14.65 9.21
C ASP A 133 7.27 13.29 8.78
N ALA A 134 8.02 13.25 7.67
CA ALA A 134 8.69 12.06 7.19
C ALA A 134 9.71 11.51 8.21
N ALA A 135 10.30 12.37 9.04
CA ALA A 135 11.24 12.01 10.09
C ALA A 135 10.56 11.53 11.38
N ARG A 136 9.21 11.59 11.48
CA ARG A 136 8.49 11.13 12.67
C ARG A 136 8.89 9.70 13.01
N GLU A 137 9.33 9.50 14.25
CA GLU A 137 9.84 8.21 14.71
C GLU A 137 8.76 7.13 14.64
N VAL A 138 9.17 5.96 14.17
CA VAL A 138 8.38 4.73 14.18
C VAL A 138 9.16 3.68 14.95
N ARG A 139 8.51 3.03 15.91
CA ARG A 139 8.97 1.77 16.50
C ARG A 139 8.24 0.63 15.79
N LEU A 140 9.01 -0.18 15.08
CA LEU A 140 8.52 -1.34 14.36
C LEU A 140 8.71 -2.59 15.22
N HIS A 141 7.61 -3.23 15.60
CA HIS A 141 7.63 -4.54 16.22
C HIS A 141 7.65 -5.61 15.12
N ALA A 142 8.73 -6.39 15.07
CA ALA A 142 8.89 -7.46 14.11
C ALA A 142 8.94 -8.81 14.83
N THR A 143 8.17 -9.77 14.32
CA THR A 143 8.22 -11.17 14.75
C THR A 143 9.21 -11.92 13.86
N THR A 144 10.41 -12.13 14.39
CA THR A 144 11.34 -13.14 13.86
C THR A 144 11.08 -14.46 14.63
N PRO A 145 11.96 -15.48 14.66
CA PRO A 145 11.88 -16.49 15.72
C PRO A 145 11.80 -15.89 17.15
N PHE A 146 12.18 -14.62 17.30
CA PHE A 146 12.01 -13.79 18.50
C PHE A 146 11.36 -12.45 18.15
N GLU A 147 10.66 -11.84 19.09
CA GLU A 147 10.15 -10.47 18.94
C GLU A 147 11.30 -9.47 19.09
N VAL A 148 11.42 -8.54 18.15
CA VAL A 148 12.42 -7.47 18.16
C VAL A 148 11.80 -6.14 17.80
N ASP A 149 12.25 -5.08 18.47
CA ASP A 149 11.88 -3.70 18.17
C ASP A 149 12.97 -3.06 17.31
N VAL A 150 12.57 -2.46 16.20
CA VAL A 150 13.48 -1.79 15.26
C VAL A 150 13.04 -0.34 15.07
N ALA A 151 14.00 0.58 15.11
CA ALA A 151 13.76 1.99 14.84
C ALA A 151 13.56 2.24 13.34
N SER A 152 12.62 3.13 13.02
CA SER A 152 12.31 3.57 11.66
C SER A 152 11.73 4.99 11.66
N SER A 153 11.27 5.46 10.51
CA SER A 153 10.58 6.73 10.35
C SER A 153 9.33 6.61 9.49
N PHE A 154 8.37 7.51 9.67
CA PHE A 154 7.12 7.51 8.91
C PHE A 154 7.35 7.51 7.39
N GLY A 155 8.29 8.33 6.91
CA GLY A 155 8.63 8.38 5.49
C GLY A 155 9.19 7.05 4.97
N ARG A 156 10.10 6.41 5.73
CA ARG A 156 10.63 5.09 5.37
C ARG A 156 9.51 4.05 5.30
N GLU A 157 8.59 4.06 6.27
CA GLU A 157 7.48 3.09 6.31
C GLU A 157 6.45 3.31 5.20
N LEU A 158 6.11 4.56 4.88
CA LEU A 158 5.22 4.88 3.77
C LEU A 158 5.81 4.45 2.42
N TRP A 159 7.12 4.66 2.24
CA TRP A 159 7.87 4.12 1.12
C TRP A 159 7.82 2.58 1.12
N PHE A 160 8.16 1.94 2.24
CA PHE A 160 8.17 0.49 2.36
C PHE A 160 6.81 -0.11 1.99
N ALA A 161 5.70 0.38 2.55
CA ALA A 161 4.35 -0.08 2.23
C ALA A 161 4.05 0.01 0.72
N SER A 162 4.49 1.08 0.06
CA SER A 162 4.27 1.29 -1.38
C SER A 162 5.01 0.30 -2.27
N PHE A 163 6.22 -0.11 -1.88
CA PHE A 163 7.07 -0.99 -2.69
C PHE A 163 7.03 -2.46 -2.24
N HIS A 164 6.57 -2.74 -1.02
CA HIS A 164 6.60 -4.07 -0.40
C HIS A 164 5.84 -5.12 -1.20
N ALA A 165 4.62 -4.80 -1.64
CA ALA A 165 3.82 -5.68 -2.51
C ALA A 165 3.71 -5.15 -3.95
N GLY A 166 4.11 -3.90 -4.21
CA GLY A 166 4.14 -3.26 -5.53
C GLY A 166 5.17 -3.87 -6.49
N ALA A 167 6.35 -4.25 -5.98
CA ALA A 167 7.40 -4.87 -6.79
C ALA A 167 6.97 -6.22 -7.42
N SER A 168 6.02 -6.92 -6.80
CA SER A 168 5.48 -8.19 -7.30
C SER A 168 4.33 -8.02 -8.29
N SER A 169 3.63 -6.89 -8.29
CA SER A 169 2.40 -6.66 -9.07
C SER A 169 2.65 -5.93 -10.40
N LEU A 170 3.64 -5.02 -10.49
CA LEU A 170 4.02 -4.42 -11.79
C LEU A 170 4.67 -5.41 -12.78
N GLY A 171 5.16 -6.57 -12.28
CA GLY A 171 5.67 -7.66 -13.13
C GLY A 171 4.58 -8.49 -13.81
N LEU A 172 3.32 -8.38 -13.39
CA LEU A 172 2.19 -9.13 -13.94
C LEU A 172 1.57 -8.36 -15.13
N ARG A 173 2.36 -8.11 -16.17
CA ARG A 173 1.79 -7.82 -17.50
C ARG A 173 1.16 -9.10 -18.02
N CYS A 174 -0.12 -9.29 -17.71
CA CYS A 174 -0.97 -10.27 -18.39
C CYS A 174 -1.10 -9.82 -19.85
N ARG A 175 -0.15 -10.22 -20.71
CA ARG A 175 -0.21 -9.94 -22.14
C ARG A 175 -1.50 -10.56 -22.68
N ARG A 176 -2.36 -9.71 -23.26
CA ARG A 176 -3.47 -10.07 -24.14
C ARG A 176 -3.12 -11.30 -24.97
N ARG A 177 -3.64 -12.48 -24.58
CA ARG A 177 -3.85 -13.70 -25.39
C ARG A 177 -4.32 -14.84 -24.48
N GLY A 178 -5.51 -14.70 -23.91
CA GLY A 178 -6.43 -15.79 -23.53
C GLY A 178 -5.87 -17.14 -23.04
N ARG A 179 -4.82 -17.17 -22.23
CA ARG A 179 -4.34 -18.38 -21.55
C ARG A 179 -3.80 -18.01 -20.17
N CYS A 180 -4.63 -18.22 -19.16
CA CYS A 180 -4.24 -18.49 -17.77
C CYS A 180 -4.79 -19.88 -17.44
#